data_AF-A0A286A716-F1
#
_entry.id   AF-A0A286A716-F1
#
_cell.length_a   1.000
_cell.length_b   1.000
_cell.length_c   1.000
_cell.angle_alpha   90.00
_cell.angle_beta   90.00
_cell.angle_gamma   90.00
#
_symmetry.space_group_name_H-M   'P 1'
#
loop_
_entity.id
_entity.type
_entity.pdbx_description
1 polymer ?
#
loop_
_entity_poly.entity_id
_entity_poly.type
_entity_poly.pdbx_seq_one_letter_code
_entity_poly.pdbx_strand_id
1 'polypeptide(L)'
;MRNSHSFKIIFAILLFLNSISSSAQQSAADSKLLAEQPNFLKTRLKSTDSLFVKDINVLKKFVALDSVDIEILKPQILYTVLSESNVDSIVNYKTLVNAVQAFKQNIGYTEFRKGILLYKQMASIKVNPENWPNDQALFRRLGFTEADLEDFLSFISKSENKNLNYKEAYLAYMKEIDNLQ
;
A
#
# COMPACT_ATOMS: atom_id res chain seq x y z
N MET A 1 -20.43 -11.15 60.52
CA MET A 1 -19.23 -11.08 59.65
C MET A 1 -19.68 -11.11 58.21
N ARG A 2 -19.56 -10.00 57.48
CA ARG A 2 -20.04 -9.84 56.10
C ARG A 2 -19.05 -10.53 55.16
N ASN A 3 -19.54 -11.47 54.37
CA ASN A 3 -18.74 -12.47 53.64
C ASN A 3 -17.89 -11.81 52.52
N SER A 4 -16.66 -11.39 52.84
CA SER A 4 -15.78 -10.64 51.94
C SER A 4 -15.35 -11.44 50.70
N HIS A 5 -15.40 -12.77 50.77
CA HIS A 5 -15.14 -13.66 49.64
C HIS A 5 -16.24 -13.60 48.57
N SER A 6 -17.52 -13.52 48.96
CA SER A 6 -18.64 -13.40 48.03
C SER A 6 -18.57 -12.09 47.22
N PHE A 7 -18.11 -11.00 47.85
CA PHE A 7 -17.97 -9.70 47.18
C PHE A 7 -16.85 -9.70 46.12
N LYS A 8 -15.72 -10.35 46.41
CA LYS A 8 -14.61 -10.49 45.45
C LYS A 8 -14.99 -11.34 44.23
N ILE A 9 -15.77 -12.40 44.44
CA ILE A 9 -16.27 -13.27 43.36
C ILE A 9 -17.25 -12.51 42.46
N ILE A 10 -18.19 -11.77 43.04
CA ILE A 10 -19.15 -10.94 42.28
C ILE A 10 -18.41 -9.87 41.45
N PHE A 11 -17.40 -9.23 42.03
CA PHE A 11 -16.60 -8.22 41.33
C PHE A 11 -15.79 -8.82 40.16
N ALA A 12 -15.20 -10.01 40.34
CA ALA A 12 -14.49 -10.72 39.27
C ALA A 12 -15.44 -11.14 38.14
N ILE A 13 -16.66 -11.60 38.45
CA ILE A 13 -17.68 -11.95 37.45
C ILE A 13 -18.12 -10.71 36.67
N LEU A 14 -18.32 -9.56 37.35
CA LEU A 14 -18.69 -8.30 36.68
C LEU A 14 -17.59 -7.80 35.73
N LEU A 15 -16.31 -7.93 36.10
CA LEU A 15 -15.20 -7.58 35.20
C LEU A 15 -15.14 -8.52 33.98
N PHE A 16 -15.39 -9.81 34.17
CA PHE A 16 -15.42 -10.78 33.07
C PHE A 16 -16.58 -10.53 32.10
N LEU A 17 -17.76 -10.18 32.62
CA LEU A 17 -18.95 -9.85 31.82
C LEU A 17 -18.78 -8.55 31.01
N ASN A 18 -18.05 -7.56 31.52
CA ASN A 18 -17.73 -6.33 30.78
C ASN A 18 -16.78 -6.58 29.60
N SER A 19 -15.80 -7.48 29.75
CA SER A 19 -14.90 -7.88 28.67
C SER A 19 -15.63 -8.62 27.54
N ILE A 20 -16.60 -9.48 27.87
CA ILE A 20 -17.40 -10.21 26.87
C ILE A 20 -18.36 -9.26 26.12
N SER A 21 -18.92 -8.28 26.82
CA SER A 21 -19.86 -7.31 26.23
C SER A 21 -19.18 -6.40 25.19
N SER A 22 -17.93 -6.02 25.43
CA SER A 22 -17.15 -5.16 24.53
C SER A 22 -16.81 -5.88 23.21
N SER A 23 -16.46 -7.17 23.28
CA SER A 23 -16.13 -7.99 22.10
C SER A 23 -17.36 -8.29 21.23
N ALA A 24 -18.54 -8.48 21.83
CA ALA A 24 -19.77 -8.71 21.09
C ALA A 24 -20.25 -7.45 20.34
N GLN A 25 -20.09 -6.26 20.95
CA GLN A 25 -20.42 -4.98 20.31
C GLN A 25 -19.53 -4.69 19.10
N GLN A 26 -18.23 -4.97 19.21
CA GLN A 26 -17.29 -4.80 18.10
C GLN A 26 -17.66 -5.70 16.91
N SER A 27 -17.98 -6.97 17.16
CA SER A 27 -18.43 -7.91 16.12
C SER A 27 -19.72 -7.46 15.41
N ALA A 28 -20.69 -6.96 16.17
CA ALA A 28 -21.93 -6.43 15.60
C ALA A 28 -21.69 -5.15 14.77
N ALA A 29 -20.82 -4.24 15.24
CA ALA A 29 -20.46 -3.03 14.51
C ALA A 29 -19.70 -3.33 13.21
N ASP A 30 -18.76 -4.28 13.25
CA ASP A 30 -17.97 -4.67 12.07
C ASP A 30 -18.83 -5.39 11.03
N SER A 31 -19.76 -6.25 11.44
CA SER A 31 -20.69 -6.89 10.51
C SER A 31 -21.61 -5.89 9.80
N LYS A 32 -22.09 -4.87 10.52
CA LYS A 32 -22.85 -3.75 9.93
C LYS A 32 -22.01 -2.97 8.94
N LEU A 33 -20.77 -2.62 9.30
CA LEU A 33 -19.86 -1.90 8.44
C LEU A 33 -19.53 -2.69 7.17
N LEU A 34 -19.29 -3.99 7.28
CA LEU A 34 -19.00 -4.87 6.13
C LEU A 34 -20.16 -4.99 5.14
N ALA A 35 -21.39 -4.75 5.58
CA ALA A 35 -22.58 -4.74 4.73
C ALA A 35 -22.81 -3.41 3.98
N GLU A 36 -22.11 -2.33 4.36
CA GLU A 36 -22.25 -1.03 3.70
C GLU A 36 -21.57 -1.00 2.32
N GLN A 37 -22.11 -0.19 1.42
CA GLN A 37 -21.49 0.07 0.12
C GLN A 37 -20.30 1.05 0.27
N PRO A 38 -19.12 0.75 -0.33
CA PRO A 38 -17.98 1.66 -0.39
C PRO A 38 -18.32 3.02 -1.01
N ASN A 39 -17.75 4.10 -0.50
CA ASN A 39 -18.10 5.45 -0.94
C ASN A 39 -17.58 5.77 -2.36
N PHE A 40 -16.43 5.22 -2.74
CA PHE A 40 -15.86 5.40 -4.07
C PHE A 40 -16.73 4.85 -5.20
N LEU A 41 -17.70 3.98 -4.90
CA LEU A 41 -18.68 3.50 -5.88
C LEU A 41 -19.87 4.44 -6.08
N LYS A 42 -20.11 5.36 -5.13
CA LYS A 42 -21.26 6.27 -5.15
C LYS A 42 -21.04 7.46 -6.08
N THR A 43 -19.79 7.91 -6.18
CA THR A 43 -19.38 9.07 -6.97
C THR A 43 -17.93 8.90 -7.41
N ARG A 44 -17.52 9.58 -8.49
CA ARG A 44 -16.13 9.57 -8.93
C ARG A 44 -15.25 10.35 -7.94
N LEU A 45 -14.53 9.63 -7.09
CA LEU A 45 -13.64 10.22 -6.09
C LEU A 45 -12.18 10.27 -6.56
N LYS A 46 -11.45 11.28 -6.07
CA LYS A 46 -9.99 11.37 -6.08
C LYS A 46 -9.41 10.71 -4.82
N SER A 47 -8.14 10.35 -4.89
CA SER A 47 -7.42 9.72 -3.75
C SER A 47 -7.35 10.59 -2.49
N THR A 48 -7.50 11.92 -2.65
CA THR A 48 -7.46 12.90 -1.57
C THR A 48 -8.82 13.19 -0.96
N ASP A 49 -9.91 12.68 -1.55
CA ASP A 49 -11.26 12.98 -1.10
C ASP A 49 -11.54 12.30 0.23
N SER A 50 -12.16 13.04 1.16
CA SER A 50 -12.43 12.55 2.53
C SER A 50 -13.23 11.25 2.56
N LEU A 51 -14.17 11.10 1.63
CA LEU A 51 -14.96 9.87 1.46
C LEU A 51 -14.10 8.68 1.05
N PHE A 52 -13.10 8.89 0.19
CA PHE A 52 -12.18 7.82 -0.20
C PHE A 52 -11.22 7.47 0.93
N VAL A 53 -10.73 8.48 1.67
CA VAL A 53 -9.94 8.26 2.88
C VAL A 53 -10.72 7.42 3.89
N LYS A 54 -12.04 7.64 4.02
CA LYS A 54 -12.91 6.79 4.84
C LYS A 54 -12.92 5.34 4.33
N ASP A 55 -13.05 5.11 3.03
CA ASP A 55 -13.00 3.76 2.45
C ASP A 55 -11.68 3.04 2.77
N ILE A 56 -10.54 3.73 2.61
CA ILE A 56 -9.22 3.18 2.97
C ILE A 56 -9.14 2.86 4.46
N ASN A 57 -9.69 3.71 5.32
CA ASN A 57 -9.72 3.45 6.77
C ASN A 57 -10.59 2.25 7.14
N VAL A 58 -11.69 2.00 6.41
CA VAL A 58 -12.47 0.77 6.58
C VAL A 58 -11.64 -0.43 6.15
N LEU A 59 -10.98 -0.39 4.98
CA LEU A 59 -10.15 -1.48 4.50
C LEU A 59 -9.02 -1.83 5.48
N LYS A 60 -8.35 -0.84 6.06
CA LYS A 60 -7.28 -1.03 7.06
C LYS A 60 -7.72 -1.82 8.30
N LYS A 61 -9.01 -1.81 8.64
CA LYS A 61 -9.53 -2.59 9.78
C LYS A 61 -9.54 -4.10 9.49
N PHE A 62 -9.66 -4.47 8.22
CA PHE A 62 -9.89 -5.86 7.80
C PHE A 62 -8.76 -6.43 6.94
N VAL A 63 -7.90 -5.57 6.41
CA VAL A 63 -6.74 -5.92 5.59
C VAL A 63 -5.53 -5.21 6.14
N ALA A 64 -4.43 -5.95 6.36
CA ALA A 64 -3.16 -5.35 6.71
C ALA A 64 -2.66 -4.52 5.53
N LEU A 65 -2.76 -3.19 5.62
CA LEU A 65 -2.33 -2.25 4.58
C LEU A 65 -1.21 -1.36 5.11
N ASP A 66 -0.07 -1.38 4.44
CA ASP A 66 1.05 -0.45 4.69
C ASP A 66 0.98 0.81 3.82
N SER A 67 1.98 1.68 3.94
CA SER A 67 2.03 2.94 3.18
C SER A 67 2.14 2.76 1.66
N VAL A 68 2.76 1.67 1.21
CA VAL A 68 2.90 1.36 -0.22
C VAL A 68 1.58 0.83 -0.75
N ASP A 69 0.90 -0.01 0.02
CA ASP A 69 -0.42 -0.52 -0.35
C ASP A 69 -1.42 0.64 -0.57
N ILE A 70 -1.38 1.68 0.28
CA ILE A 70 -2.24 2.87 0.14
C ILE A 70 -1.87 3.72 -1.09
N GLU A 71 -0.60 3.72 -1.48
CA GLU A 71 -0.16 4.38 -2.71
C GLU A 71 -0.70 3.67 -3.94
N ILE A 72 -0.75 2.34 -3.91
CA ILE A 72 -1.25 1.49 -5.00
C ILE A 72 -2.78 1.51 -5.07
N LEU A 73 -3.48 1.35 -3.94
CA LEU A 73 -4.93 1.22 -3.87
C LEU A 73 -5.64 2.56 -4.06
N LYS A 74 -5.56 3.11 -5.28
CA LYS A 74 -6.31 4.28 -5.72
C LYS A 74 -7.74 3.90 -6.12
N PRO A 75 -8.70 4.85 -6.20
CA PRO A 75 -10.08 4.55 -6.55
C PRO A 75 -10.21 3.71 -7.83
N GLN A 76 -9.49 4.07 -8.89
CA GLN A 76 -9.48 3.35 -10.16
C GLN A 76 -8.93 1.92 -10.03
N ILE A 77 -7.93 1.70 -9.18
CA ILE A 77 -7.38 0.37 -8.94
C ILE A 77 -8.38 -0.48 -8.17
N LEU A 78 -9.07 0.08 -7.18
CA LEU A 78 -10.14 -0.64 -6.46
C LEU A 78 -11.30 -1.02 -7.39
N TYR A 79 -11.66 -0.15 -8.35
CA TYR A 79 -12.64 -0.49 -9.38
C TYR A 79 -12.18 -1.67 -10.25
N THR A 80 -10.93 -1.66 -10.72
CA THR A 80 -10.36 -2.77 -11.50
C THR A 80 -10.34 -4.06 -10.69
N VAL A 81 -9.87 -4.01 -9.44
CA VAL A 81 -9.84 -5.16 -8.52
C VAL A 81 -11.22 -5.77 -8.33
N LEU A 82 -12.25 -4.94 -8.12
CA LEU A 82 -13.62 -5.43 -8.02
C LEU A 82 -14.14 -6.03 -9.32
N SER A 83 -13.83 -5.41 -10.46
CA SER A 83 -14.29 -5.85 -11.78
C SER A 83 -13.69 -7.21 -12.15
N GLU A 84 -12.40 -7.41 -11.87
CA GLU A 84 -11.69 -8.68 -12.11
C GLU A 84 -12.09 -9.79 -11.13
N SER A 85 -12.70 -9.42 -10.00
CA SER A 85 -13.14 -10.39 -8.99
C SER A 85 -14.46 -11.09 -9.33
N ASN A 86 -15.04 -10.86 -10.53
CA ASN A 86 -16.31 -11.45 -11.01
C ASN A 86 -17.44 -11.39 -9.97
N VAL A 87 -17.66 -10.20 -9.40
CA VAL A 87 -18.65 -10.01 -8.35
C VAL A 87 -20.04 -9.91 -8.97
N ASP A 88 -20.78 -11.01 -9.01
CA ASP A 88 -22.18 -11.07 -9.49
C ASP A 88 -23.21 -10.51 -8.49
N SER A 89 -22.75 -9.79 -7.45
CA SER A 89 -23.57 -9.38 -6.31
C SER A 89 -23.37 -7.90 -5.94
N ILE A 90 -24.25 -7.39 -5.08
CA ILE A 90 -24.15 -6.01 -4.55
C ILE A 90 -22.78 -5.83 -3.90
N VAL A 91 -22.01 -4.87 -4.40
CA VAL A 91 -20.68 -4.58 -3.86
C VAL A 91 -20.80 -3.87 -2.52
N ASN A 92 -20.37 -4.55 -1.46
CA ASN A 92 -20.21 -4.00 -0.12
C ASN A 92 -18.74 -4.11 0.34
N TYR A 93 -18.43 -3.60 1.53
CA TYR A 93 -17.09 -3.68 2.08
C TYR A 93 -16.60 -5.12 2.29
N LYS A 94 -17.47 -6.09 2.59
CA LYS A 94 -17.07 -7.51 2.68
C LYS A 94 -16.49 -7.99 1.36
N THR A 95 -17.18 -7.70 0.26
CA THR A 95 -16.70 -8.10 -1.08
C THR A 95 -15.42 -7.36 -1.45
N LEU A 96 -15.33 -6.06 -1.15
CA LEU A 96 -14.12 -5.27 -1.39
C LEU A 96 -12.92 -5.79 -0.59
N VAL A 97 -13.11 -6.14 0.69
CA VAL A 97 -12.06 -6.70 1.56
C VAL A 97 -11.52 -7.99 0.95
N ASN A 98 -12.41 -8.91 0.55
CA ASN A 98 -12.00 -10.17 -0.07
C ASN A 98 -11.25 -9.94 -1.39
N ALA A 99 -11.76 -9.04 -2.23
CA ALA A 99 -11.14 -8.70 -3.52
C ALA A 99 -9.74 -8.09 -3.33
N VAL A 100 -9.57 -7.17 -2.38
CA VAL A 100 -8.27 -6.56 -2.06
C VAL A 100 -7.31 -7.60 -1.46
N GLN A 101 -7.79 -8.49 -0.59
CA GLN A 101 -6.95 -9.58 -0.06
C GLN A 101 -6.45 -10.49 -1.17
N ALA A 102 -7.33 -10.91 -2.09
CA ALA A 102 -6.97 -11.72 -3.24
C ALA A 102 -6.00 -10.99 -4.19
N PHE A 103 -6.27 -9.72 -4.48
CA PHE A 103 -5.39 -8.87 -5.29
C PHE A 103 -3.97 -8.80 -4.70
N LYS A 104 -3.84 -8.65 -3.38
CA LYS A 104 -2.53 -8.61 -2.71
C LYS A 104 -1.73 -9.91 -2.85
N GLN A 105 -2.38 -11.05 -3.09
CA GLN A 105 -1.71 -12.34 -3.32
C GLN A 105 -1.31 -12.55 -4.78
N ASN A 106 -1.71 -11.66 -5.69
CA ASN A 106 -1.39 -11.79 -7.11
C ASN A 106 0.10 -11.48 -7.36
N ILE A 107 0.72 -12.22 -8.29
CA ILE A 107 2.07 -11.98 -8.80
C ILE A 107 2.18 -10.55 -9.36
N GLY A 108 1.19 -10.09 -10.12
CA GLY A 108 1.17 -8.74 -10.68
C GLY A 108 1.22 -7.66 -9.60
N TYR A 109 0.50 -7.83 -8.48
CA TYR A 109 0.58 -6.93 -7.33
C TYR A 109 1.99 -6.94 -6.71
N THR A 110 2.55 -8.13 -6.53
CA THR A 110 3.88 -8.30 -5.93
C THR A 110 4.95 -7.61 -6.75
N GLU A 111 4.95 -7.79 -8.08
CA GLU A 111 5.92 -7.15 -8.97
C GLU A 111 5.71 -5.64 -9.05
N PHE A 112 4.46 -5.16 -9.13
CA PHE A 112 4.17 -3.74 -9.11
C PHE A 112 4.65 -3.07 -7.80
N ARG A 113 4.39 -3.72 -6.67
CA ARG A 113 4.86 -3.26 -5.34
C ARG A 113 6.38 -3.20 -5.26
N LYS A 114 7.10 -4.20 -5.80
CA LYS A 114 8.57 -4.17 -5.89
C LYS A 114 9.05 -2.97 -6.71
N GLY A 115 8.40 -2.68 -7.83
CA GLY A 115 8.69 -1.50 -8.65
C GLY A 115 8.56 -0.19 -7.87
N ILE A 116 7.45 0.03 -7.18
CA ILE A 116 7.24 1.23 -6.34
C ILE A 116 8.32 1.36 -5.26
N LEU A 117 8.66 0.25 -4.59
CA LEU A 117 9.72 0.24 -3.58
C LEU A 117 11.09 0.60 -4.16
N LEU A 118 11.42 0.08 -5.34
CA LEU A 118 12.66 0.40 -6.04
C LEU A 118 12.74 1.88 -6.38
N TYR A 119 11.66 2.47 -6.93
CA TYR A 119 11.59 3.91 -7.21
C TYR A 119 11.75 4.76 -5.95
N LYS A 120 11.15 4.34 -4.82
CA LYS A 120 11.32 5.00 -3.52
C LYS A 120 12.76 4.91 -3.03
N GLN A 121 13.39 3.75 -3.16
CA GLN A 121 14.80 3.55 -2.80
C GLN A 121 15.70 4.48 -3.64
N MET A 122 15.51 4.52 -4.95
CA MET A 122 16.27 5.40 -5.85
C MET A 122 16.07 6.88 -5.53
N ALA A 123 14.86 7.30 -5.11
CA ALA A 123 14.61 8.68 -4.71
C ALA A 123 15.31 9.06 -3.39
N SER A 124 15.61 8.08 -2.54
CA SER A 124 16.26 8.31 -1.22
C SER A 124 17.78 8.36 -1.29
N ILE A 125 18.39 7.96 -2.42
CA ILE A 125 19.84 7.85 -2.57
C ILE A 125 20.33 8.91 -3.55
N LYS A 126 21.24 9.77 -3.08
CA LYS A 126 21.91 10.74 -3.94
C LYS A 126 22.85 10.01 -4.91
N VAL A 127 22.93 10.49 -6.15
CA VAL A 127 23.90 10.02 -7.14
C VAL A 127 25.30 10.04 -6.53
N ASN A 128 26.00 8.90 -6.60
CA ASN A 128 27.37 8.77 -6.16
C ASN A 128 28.15 7.83 -7.08
N PRO A 129 28.85 8.37 -8.10
CA PRO A 129 29.66 7.57 -9.01
C PRO A 129 30.75 6.75 -8.29
N GLU A 130 31.25 7.23 -7.15
CA GLU A 130 32.28 6.51 -6.38
C GLU A 130 31.73 5.23 -5.71
N ASN A 131 30.42 5.20 -5.42
CA ASN A 131 29.75 4.04 -4.84
C ASN A 131 29.01 3.19 -5.91
N TRP A 132 29.24 3.49 -7.19
CA TRP A 132 28.57 2.81 -8.31
C TRP A 132 28.61 1.27 -8.27
N PRO A 133 29.73 0.61 -7.88
CA PRO A 133 29.76 -0.84 -7.80
C PRO A 133 28.65 -1.45 -6.93
N ASN A 134 28.20 -0.72 -5.90
CA ASN A 134 27.10 -1.12 -5.03
C ASN A 134 25.74 -0.67 -5.58
N ASP A 135 25.66 0.57 -6.07
CA ASP A 135 24.39 1.20 -6.45
C ASP A 135 23.83 0.69 -7.78
N GLN A 136 24.68 0.17 -8.68
CA GLN A 136 24.28 -0.41 -9.96
C GLN A 136 23.25 -1.55 -9.83
N ALA A 137 23.18 -2.20 -8.66
CA ALA A 137 22.20 -3.25 -8.39
C ALA A 137 20.75 -2.75 -8.49
N LEU A 138 20.50 -1.45 -8.25
CA LEU A 138 19.18 -0.84 -8.43
C LEU A 138 18.75 -0.87 -9.89
N PHE A 139 19.68 -0.59 -10.79
CA PHE A 139 19.46 -0.46 -12.23
C PHE A 139 19.39 -1.83 -12.92
N ARG A 140 20.17 -2.81 -12.44
CA ARG A 140 20.02 -4.21 -12.88
C ARG A 140 18.62 -4.75 -12.59
N ARG A 141 18.00 -4.36 -11.47
CA ARG A 141 16.61 -4.72 -11.14
C ARG A 141 15.58 -4.05 -12.06
N LEU A 142 15.95 -2.95 -12.73
CA LEU A 142 15.16 -2.33 -13.80
C LEU A 142 15.38 -2.98 -15.17
N GLY A 143 16.31 -3.93 -15.28
CA GLY A 143 16.63 -4.63 -16.52
C GLY A 143 17.75 -4.00 -17.35
N PHE A 144 18.56 -3.10 -16.76
CA PHE A 144 19.73 -2.54 -17.44
C PHE A 144 20.73 -3.64 -17.80
N THR A 145 21.19 -3.61 -19.05
CA THR A 145 22.33 -4.40 -19.53
C THR A 145 23.65 -3.79 -19.04
N GLU A 146 24.78 -4.48 -19.25
CA GLU A 146 26.07 -3.87 -18.89
C GLU A 146 26.39 -2.60 -19.68
N ALA A 147 26.00 -2.56 -20.95
CA ALA A 147 26.15 -1.35 -21.76
C ALA A 147 25.33 -0.20 -21.16
N ASP A 148 24.06 -0.45 -20.78
CA ASP A 148 23.22 0.58 -20.15
C ASP A 148 23.81 1.06 -18.82
N LEU A 149 24.47 0.18 -18.06
CA LEU A 149 25.12 0.53 -16.80
C LEU A 149 26.37 1.39 -17.01
N GLU A 150 27.18 1.10 -18.01
CA GLU A 150 28.35 1.91 -18.39
C GLU A 150 27.95 3.29 -18.89
N ASP A 151 26.93 3.34 -19.74
CA ASP A 151 26.37 4.59 -20.27
C ASP A 151 25.74 5.43 -19.15
N PHE A 152 24.96 4.78 -18.28
CA PHE A 152 24.36 5.47 -17.15
C PHE A 152 25.41 5.97 -16.14
N LEU A 153 26.47 5.19 -15.86
CA LEU A 153 27.60 5.64 -15.04
C LEU A 153 28.22 6.91 -15.63
N SER A 154 28.43 6.92 -16.95
CA SER A 154 28.96 8.07 -17.67
C SER A 154 28.04 9.29 -17.54
N PHE A 155 26.73 9.09 -17.68
CA PHE A 155 25.71 10.13 -17.49
C PHE A 155 25.75 10.71 -16.06
N ILE A 156 25.73 9.88 -15.02
CA ILE A 156 25.70 10.36 -13.63
C ILE A 156 27.02 10.97 -13.17
N SER A 157 28.12 10.71 -13.88
CA SER A 157 29.44 11.29 -13.60
C SER A 157 29.57 12.75 -14.05
N LYS A 158 28.65 13.24 -14.91
CA LYS A 158 28.60 14.64 -15.34
C LYS A 158 28.39 15.57 -14.13
N SER A 159 29.08 16.70 -14.10
CA SER A 159 29.06 17.64 -12.96
C SER A 159 27.66 18.20 -12.66
N GLU A 160 26.86 18.43 -13.71
CA GLU A 160 25.45 18.85 -13.63
C GLU A 160 24.52 17.86 -12.94
N ASN A 161 24.86 16.56 -12.95
CA ASN A 161 24.04 15.49 -12.38
C ASN A 161 24.39 15.15 -10.93
N LYS A 162 25.46 15.72 -10.38
CA LYS A 162 25.96 15.41 -9.02
C LYS A 162 24.96 15.69 -7.90
N ASN A 163 23.96 16.54 -8.14
CA ASN A 163 22.96 16.91 -7.14
C ASN A 163 21.66 16.11 -7.23
N LEU A 164 21.52 15.28 -8.26
CA LEU A 164 20.34 14.45 -8.44
C LEU A 164 20.35 13.26 -7.46
N ASN A 165 19.16 12.76 -7.13
CA ASN A 165 19.01 11.38 -6.66
C ASN A 165 18.95 10.39 -7.84
N TYR A 166 19.10 9.10 -7.57
CA TYR A 166 19.11 8.09 -8.64
C TYR A 166 17.79 8.03 -9.42
N LYS A 167 16.65 8.38 -8.82
CA LYS A 167 15.37 8.45 -9.53
C LYS A 167 15.36 9.60 -10.53
N GLU A 168 15.80 10.79 -10.12
CA GLU A 168 15.89 11.96 -10.98
C GLU A 168 16.88 11.74 -12.12
N ALA A 169 18.05 11.18 -11.80
CA ALA A 169 19.07 10.84 -12.79
C ALA A 169 18.55 9.82 -13.82
N TYR A 170 17.86 8.77 -13.37
CA TYR A 170 17.23 7.80 -14.26
C TYR A 170 16.23 8.47 -15.23
N LEU A 171 15.32 9.30 -14.71
CA LEU A 171 14.33 9.98 -15.55
C LEU A 171 14.98 10.96 -16.54
N ALA A 172 16.02 11.67 -16.10
CA ALA A 172 16.77 12.56 -16.98
C ALA A 172 17.53 11.80 -18.07
N TYR A 173 18.12 10.66 -17.74
CA TYR A 173 18.82 9.79 -18.69
C TYR A 173 17.87 9.18 -19.74
N MET A 174 16.72 8.65 -19.32
CA MET A 174 15.70 8.15 -20.27
C MET A 174 15.26 9.25 -21.24
N LYS A 175 15.08 10.48 -20.75
CA LYS A 175 14.75 11.63 -21.59
C LYS A 175 15.89 12.00 -22.56
N GLU A 176 17.15 11.89 -22.15
CA GLU A 176 18.30 12.10 -23.04
C GLU A 176 18.29 11.08 -24.19
N ILE A 177 18.05 9.80 -23.89
CA ILE A 177 17.94 8.72 -24.89
C ILE A 177 16.77 8.96 -25.85
N ASP A 178 15.59 9.30 -25.34
CA ASP A 178 14.41 9.54 -26.17
C ASP A 178 14.60 10.70 -27.16
N ASN A 179 15.45 11.69 -26.83
CA ASN A 179 15.75 12.81 -27.72
C ASN A 179 16.87 12.51 -28.74
N LEU A 180 17.56 11.37 -28.62
CA LEU A 180 18.58 10.91 -29.57
C LEU A 180 17.99 10.03 -30.68
N GLN A 181 16.72 9.62 -30.57
CA GLN A 181 15.96 8.86 -31.57
C GLN A 181 15.14 9.80 -32.47
#